data_AF-A0A961AYQ0-F1
#
_entry.id   AF-A0A961AYQ0-F1
#
_cell.length_a   1.000
_cell.length_b   1.000
_cell.length_c   1.000
_cell.angle_alpha   90.00
_cell.angle_beta   90.00
_cell.angle_gamma   90.00
#
_symmetry.space_group_name_H-M   'P 1'
#
loop_
_entity.id
_entity.type
_entity.pdbx_description
1 polymer ?
#
loop_
_entity_poly.entity_id
_entity_poly.type
_entity_poly.pdbx_seq_one_letter_code
_entity_poly.pdbx_strand_id
1 'polypeptide(L)'
;YHYHGTPDGLYEVLGVDGSSMVLVGWAGDGFPIYAGYGYSSPSDAKSTVKALRSGYRVKDGTRPSGPGGTYDGTFVQDYEWLSGLGDLDRNNGRLTVTPEFPEGTYAYFLTEQYPFIPRSWVGTPDSSFGLGANRGTNGTPPGGGPPPPPR
;
A
#
# COMPACT_ATOMS: atom_id res chain seq x y z
N TYR A 1 -4.24 -19.81 -9.47
CA TYR A 1 -4.76 -18.45 -9.31
C TYR A 1 -4.66 -18.07 -7.84
N HIS A 2 -4.22 -16.84 -7.54
CA HIS A 2 -4.17 -16.29 -6.18
C HIS A 2 -4.94 -14.97 -6.22
N TYR A 3 -5.93 -14.81 -5.34
CA TYR A 3 -6.70 -13.59 -5.21
C TYR A 3 -6.17 -12.78 -4.03
N HIS A 4 -6.06 -11.47 -4.24
CA HIS A 4 -5.84 -10.54 -3.15
C HIS A 4 -7.19 -9.93 -2.78
N GLY A 5 -7.42 -9.76 -1.49
CA GLY A 5 -8.61 -9.14 -0.93
C GLY A 5 -8.26 -8.42 0.36
N THR A 6 -9.25 -7.79 0.98
CA THR A 6 -9.12 -7.20 2.30
C THR A 6 -8.72 -8.27 3.31
N PRO A 7 -7.73 -8.03 4.19
CA PRO A 7 -7.30 -9.03 5.16
C PRO A 7 -8.27 -9.05 6.35
N ASP A 8 -9.48 -9.57 6.15
CA ASP A 8 -10.61 -9.47 7.09
C ASP A 8 -10.28 -9.97 8.50
N GLY A 9 -9.57 -11.10 8.62
CA GLY A 9 -9.15 -11.61 9.93
C GLY A 9 -8.13 -10.71 10.64
N LEU A 10 -7.26 -10.01 9.89
CA LEU A 10 -6.36 -9.02 10.47
C LEU A 10 -7.14 -7.76 10.87
N TYR A 11 -8.12 -7.36 10.08
CA TYR A 11 -8.99 -6.22 10.39
C TYR A 11 -9.78 -6.45 11.67
N GLU A 12 -10.30 -7.67 11.87
CA GLU A 12 -10.95 -8.06 13.12
C GLU A 12 -10.01 -7.95 14.33
N VAL A 13 -8.80 -8.52 14.22
CA VAL A 13 -7.80 -8.49 15.31
C VAL A 13 -7.36 -7.06 15.64
N LEU A 14 -7.24 -6.20 14.64
CA LEU A 14 -6.84 -4.80 14.81
C LEU A 14 -8.01 -3.85 15.10
N GLY A 15 -9.25 -4.34 15.12
CA GLY A 15 -10.45 -3.52 15.38
C GLY A 15 -10.76 -2.50 14.29
N VAL A 16 -10.48 -2.84 13.03
CA VAL A 16 -10.80 -1.97 11.89
C VAL A 16 -12.30 -2.00 11.63
N ASP A 17 -12.99 -0.90 11.95
CA ASP A 17 -14.44 -0.73 11.77
C ASP A 17 -14.82 0.45 10.85
N GLY A 18 -13.81 1.12 10.28
CA GLY A 18 -13.95 2.28 9.41
C GLY A 18 -14.18 3.62 10.11
N SER A 19 -14.21 3.65 11.45
CA SER A 19 -14.37 4.87 12.25
C SER A 19 -13.06 5.64 12.47
N SER A 20 -11.92 4.95 12.34
CA SER A 20 -10.59 5.49 12.61
C SER A 20 -9.53 4.98 11.63
N MET A 21 -8.39 5.65 11.59
CA MET A 21 -7.21 5.17 10.89
C MET A 21 -6.52 4.11 11.75
N VAL A 22 -6.23 2.95 11.17
CA VAL A 22 -5.58 1.85 11.89
C VAL A 22 -4.26 1.51 11.20
N LEU A 23 -3.15 1.66 11.92
CA LEU A 23 -1.83 1.29 11.46
C LEU A 23 -1.73 -0.24 11.40
N VAL A 24 -1.45 -0.77 10.20
CA VAL A 24 -1.33 -2.21 9.94
C VAL A 24 0.12 -2.66 10.01
N GLY A 25 1.06 -1.79 9.65
CA GLY A 25 2.49 -2.09 9.69
C GLY A 25 3.33 -1.06 8.97
N TRP A 26 4.52 -1.48 8.54
CA TRP A 26 5.53 -0.62 7.92
C TRP A 26 6.05 -1.24 6.62
N ALA A 27 6.19 -0.41 5.59
CA ALA A 27 6.79 -0.81 4.33
C ALA A 27 8.33 -0.85 4.44
N GLY A 28 8.97 -1.58 3.54
CA GLY A 28 10.43 -1.73 3.51
C GLY A 28 11.20 -0.43 3.26
N ASP A 29 10.55 0.61 2.73
CA ASP A 29 11.09 1.96 2.58
C ASP A 29 10.81 2.88 3.78
N GLY A 30 10.27 2.34 4.87
CA GLY A 30 10.11 3.03 6.15
C GLY A 30 8.83 3.85 6.29
N PHE A 31 7.92 3.85 5.31
CA PHE A 31 6.63 4.51 5.45
C PHE A 31 5.56 3.60 6.06
N PRO A 32 4.62 4.14 6.86
CA PRO A 32 3.55 3.37 7.47
C PRO A 32 2.53 2.87 6.43
N ILE A 33 1.94 1.71 6.72
CA ILE A 33 0.85 1.11 5.97
C ILE A 33 -0.40 1.09 6.87
N TYR A 34 -1.47 1.74 6.44
CA TYR A 34 -2.75 1.77 7.15
C TYR A 34 -3.78 0.84 6.49
N ALA A 35 -4.79 0.46 7.26
CA ALA A 35 -6.04 -0.07 6.74
C ALA A 35 -6.69 0.95 5.78
N GLY A 36 -7.67 0.54 4.98
CA GLY A 36 -8.21 1.36 3.89
C GLY A 36 -9.02 2.60 4.26
N TYR A 37 -8.80 3.17 5.45
CA TYR A 37 -9.51 4.32 5.97
C TYR A 37 -8.55 5.45 6.33
N GLY A 38 -8.92 6.67 5.94
CA GLY A 38 -8.13 7.88 6.16
C GLY A 38 -8.99 9.13 6.21
N TYR A 39 -8.41 10.23 6.67
CA TYR A 39 -9.06 11.53 6.68
C TYR A 39 -9.52 11.96 5.28
N SER A 40 -10.73 12.50 5.17
CA SER A 40 -11.29 12.96 3.90
C SER A 40 -10.51 14.14 3.32
N SER A 41 -10.00 15.02 4.18
CA SER A 41 -8.95 15.97 3.84
C SER A 41 -7.61 15.45 4.38
N PRO A 42 -6.63 15.12 3.51
CA PRO A 42 -5.38 14.49 3.94
C PRO A 42 -4.55 15.36 4.89
N SER A 43 -4.71 16.69 4.89
CA SER A 43 -3.97 17.60 5.76
C SER A 43 -4.74 18.03 7.01
N ASP A 44 -5.93 17.49 7.26
CA ASP A 44 -6.79 17.90 8.36
C ASP A 44 -7.31 16.71 9.19
N ALA A 45 -6.72 16.54 10.37
CA ALA A 45 -7.09 15.49 11.32
C ALA A 45 -8.48 15.70 11.95
N LYS A 46 -9.13 16.85 11.73
CA LYS A 46 -10.53 17.10 12.15
C LYS A 46 -11.54 16.71 11.08
N SER A 47 -11.08 16.43 9.86
CA SER A 47 -11.97 15.97 8.80
C SER A 47 -12.47 14.56 9.08
N THR A 48 -13.58 14.18 8.45
CA THR A 48 -14.16 12.84 8.65
C THR A 48 -13.23 11.75 8.15
N VAL A 49 -13.23 10.59 8.81
CA VAL A 49 -12.61 9.38 8.27
C VAL A 49 -13.53 8.78 7.19
N LYS A 50 -12.93 8.33 6.09
CA LYS A 50 -13.63 7.64 4.98
C LYS A 50 -12.77 6.51 4.44
N ALA A 51 -13.42 5.55 3.77
CA ALA A 51 -12.73 4.59 2.93
C ALA A 51 -11.98 5.34 1.81
N LEU A 52 -10.69 5.07 1.65
CA LEU A 52 -9.87 5.64 0.58
C LEU A 52 -9.90 4.75 -0.65
N ARG A 53 -10.06 5.38 -1.82
CA ARG A 53 -10.14 4.65 -3.08
C ARG A 53 -8.81 4.68 -3.82
N SER A 54 -8.44 3.55 -4.40
CA SER A 54 -7.32 3.51 -5.33
C SER A 54 -7.59 4.35 -6.58
N GLY A 55 -6.52 4.86 -7.20
CA GLY A 55 -6.58 5.57 -8.47
C GLY A 55 -6.46 4.69 -9.71
N TYR A 56 -6.63 3.37 -9.55
CA TYR A 56 -6.59 2.42 -10.66
C TYR A 56 -7.99 2.08 -11.18
N ARG A 57 -8.08 1.83 -12.49
CA ARG A 57 -9.24 1.24 -13.14
C ARG A 57 -8.83 0.12 -14.09
N VAL A 58 -9.79 -0.72 -14.48
CA VAL A 58 -9.62 -1.63 -15.61
C VAL A 58 -9.59 -0.79 -16.90
N LYS A 59 -8.64 -1.10 -17.79
CA LYS A 59 -8.51 -0.48 -19.11
C LYS A 59 -9.71 -0.82 -19.98
N ASP A 60 -10.02 0.04 -20.94
CA ASP A 60 -11.00 -0.27 -21.99
C ASP A 60 -10.34 -1.07 -23.14
N GLY A 61 -11.15 -1.89 -23.83
CA GLY A 61 -10.73 -2.60 -25.05
C GLY A 61 -10.21 -4.02 -24.83
N THR A 62 -9.30 -4.47 -25.72
CA THR A 62 -8.82 -5.85 -25.78
C THR A 62 -7.31 -5.95 -25.62
N ARG A 63 -6.84 -7.05 -25.04
CA ARG A 63 -5.42 -7.36 -24.89
C ARG A 63 -4.79 -7.61 -26.27
N PRO A 64 -3.71 -6.90 -26.64
CA PRO A 64 -3.08 -7.07 -27.95
C PRO A 64 -2.28 -8.37 -28.06
N SER A 65 -1.91 -8.99 -26.95
CA SER A 65 -1.13 -10.23 -26.88
C SER A 65 -1.38 -10.98 -25.56
N GLY A 66 -0.71 -12.12 -25.37
CA GLY A 66 -0.90 -12.98 -24.20
C GLY A 66 -2.20 -13.79 -24.29
N PRO A 67 -3.03 -13.86 -23.24
CA PRO A 67 -4.27 -14.63 -23.27
C PRO A 67 -5.36 -14.02 -24.18
N GLY A 68 -5.14 -12.82 -24.74
CA GLY A 68 -6.13 -12.14 -25.58
C GLY A 68 -7.38 -11.73 -24.80
N GLY A 69 -8.49 -11.48 -25.50
CA GLY A 69 -9.77 -11.11 -24.89
C GLY A 69 -9.86 -9.65 -24.39
N THR A 70 -10.97 -9.31 -23.75
CA THR A 70 -11.20 -7.98 -23.16
C THR A 70 -10.43 -7.80 -21.87
N TYR A 71 -9.97 -6.58 -21.58
CA TYR A 71 -9.51 -6.26 -20.23
C TYR A 71 -10.67 -6.43 -19.24
N ASP A 72 -10.51 -7.30 -18.26
CA ASP A 72 -11.58 -7.68 -17.31
C ASP A 72 -11.10 -7.65 -15.85
N GLY A 73 -9.86 -7.22 -15.61
CA GLY A 73 -9.24 -7.16 -14.28
C GLY A 73 -8.65 -8.49 -13.81
N THR A 74 -8.64 -9.53 -14.65
CA THR A 74 -8.01 -10.82 -14.32
C THR A 74 -6.50 -10.68 -14.14
N PHE A 75 -5.85 -9.79 -14.90
CA PHE A 75 -4.41 -9.60 -14.87
C PHE A 75 -4.03 -8.21 -14.37
N VAL A 76 -2.88 -8.12 -13.70
CA VAL A 76 -2.28 -6.83 -13.28
C VAL A 76 -2.17 -5.85 -14.46
N GLN A 77 -1.83 -6.37 -15.64
CA GLN A 77 -1.70 -5.61 -16.88
C GLN A 77 -3.02 -5.03 -17.40
N ASP A 78 -4.16 -5.50 -16.89
CA ASP A 78 -5.48 -4.98 -17.24
C ASP A 78 -5.78 -3.66 -16.56
N TYR A 79 -5.02 -3.30 -15.52
CA TYR A 79 -5.23 -2.07 -14.77
C TYR A 79 -4.32 -0.94 -15.27
N GLU A 80 -4.84 0.27 -15.20
CA GLU A 80 -4.08 1.51 -15.39
C GLU A 80 -4.37 2.47 -14.23
N TRP A 81 -3.35 3.22 -13.82
CA TRP A 81 -3.53 4.32 -12.88
C TRP A 81 -3.83 5.60 -13.64
N LEU A 82 -4.80 6.37 -13.16
CA LEU A 82 -5.14 7.68 -13.71
C LEU A 82 -5.04 8.75 -12.63
N SER A 83 -4.34 9.83 -12.95
CA SER A 83 -4.26 11.00 -12.07
C SER A 83 -5.64 11.59 -11.81
N GLY A 84 -5.94 11.86 -10.54
CA GLY A 84 -7.25 12.39 -10.11
C GLY A 84 -8.36 11.34 -10.04
N LEU A 85 -8.11 10.09 -10.41
CA LEU A 85 -9.00 8.99 -10.08
C LEU A 85 -8.72 8.56 -8.63
N GLY A 86 -9.76 8.49 -7.80
CA GLY A 86 -9.61 8.02 -6.40
C GLY A 86 -8.94 9.03 -5.48
N ASP A 87 -8.46 8.54 -4.33
CA ASP A 87 -7.86 9.33 -3.26
C ASP A 87 -6.33 9.12 -3.15
N LEU A 88 -5.79 8.12 -3.85
CA LEU A 88 -4.43 7.61 -3.71
C LEU A 88 -3.62 7.74 -5.01
N ASP A 89 -2.32 7.90 -4.86
CA ASP A 89 -1.39 7.95 -5.98
C ASP A 89 -1.11 6.56 -6.59
N ARG A 90 -0.21 6.52 -7.58
CA ARG A 90 0.17 5.28 -8.28
C ARG A 90 0.81 4.21 -7.38
N ASN A 91 1.30 4.59 -6.21
CA ASN A 91 1.92 3.71 -5.24
C ASN A 91 0.89 3.20 -4.21
N ASN A 92 -0.39 3.56 -4.36
CA ASN A 92 -1.47 3.30 -3.41
C ASN A 92 -1.24 3.98 -2.05
N GLY A 93 -0.63 5.17 -2.08
CA GLY A 93 -0.41 6.00 -0.91
C GLY A 93 -0.75 7.47 -1.17
N ARG A 94 -0.51 8.30 -0.16
CA ARG A 94 -0.60 9.77 -0.24
C ARG A 94 0.15 10.43 0.92
N LEU A 95 0.49 11.70 0.76
CA LEU A 95 0.85 12.56 1.89
C LEU A 95 -0.40 12.84 2.72
N THR A 96 -0.33 12.61 4.03
CA THR A 96 -1.47 12.76 4.94
C THR A 96 -1.00 12.94 6.38
N VAL A 97 -1.79 13.63 7.19
CA VAL A 97 -1.72 13.53 8.65
C VAL A 97 -2.38 12.22 9.10
N THR A 98 -1.93 11.70 10.24
CA THR A 98 -2.41 10.46 10.87
C THR A 98 -2.35 10.64 12.39
N PRO A 99 -2.99 9.77 13.20
CA PRO A 99 -2.83 9.81 14.66
C PRO A 99 -1.36 9.74 15.12
N GLU A 100 -0.55 8.91 14.47
CA GLU A 100 0.86 8.68 14.78
C GLU A 100 1.79 9.79 14.22
N PHE A 101 1.39 10.42 13.12
CA PHE A 101 2.13 11.48 12.42
C PHE A 101 1.24 12.71 12.24
N PRO A 102 1.02 13.51 13.31
CA PRO A 102 0.15 14.69 13.26
C PRO A 102 0.73 15.83 12.41
N GLU A 103 2.04 15.86 12.22
CA GLU A 103 2.74 16.82 11.35
C GLU A 103 2.73 16.38 9.87
N GLY A 104 2.23 15.19 9.57
CA GLY A 104 2.16 14.62 8.24
C GLY A 104 3.26 13.61 7.94
N THR A 105 2.92 12.64 7.09
CA THR A 105 3.84 11.65 6.54
C THR A 105 3.33 11.19 5.18
N TYR A 106 4.17 10.51 4.40
CA TYR A 106 3.64 9.68 3.33
C TYR A 106 3.17 8.36 3.93
N ALA A 107 1.95 7.94 3.59
CA ALA A 107 1.38 6.70 4.08
C ALA A 107 0.83 5.87 2.92
N TYR A 108 1.07 4.56 2.97
CA TYR A 108 0.40 3.60 2.10
C TYR A 108 -0.91 3.14 2.72
N PHE A 109 -1.85 2.74 1.86
CA PHE A 109 -3.15 2.25 2.28
C PHE A 109 -3.44 0.90 1.61
N LEU A 110 -4.02 -0.01 2.39
CA LEU A 110 -4.74 -1.15 1.81
C LEU A 110 -6.03 -0.65 1.16
N THR A 111 -6.53 -1.33 0.14
CA THR A 111 -7.77 -0.93 -0.54
C THR A 111 -8.64 -2.14 -0.86
N GLU A 112 -9.96 -1.91 -0.97
CA GLU A 112 -10.92 -2.93 -1.41
C GLU A 112 -10.91 -3.15 -2.93
N GLN A 113 -10.18 -2.30 -3.65
CA GLN A 113 -10.00 -2.38 -5.10
C GLN A 113 -8.52 -2.49 -5.43
N TYR A 114 -8.22 -2.94 -6.63
CA TYR A 114 -6.84 -3.04 -7.10
C TYR A 114 -6.11 -1.68 -7.00
N PRO A 115 -4.85 -1.65 -6.50
CA PRO A 115 -4.13 -2.77 -5.90
C PRO A 115 -4.50 -2.92 -4.41
N PHE A 116 -5.03 -4.08 -4.01
CA PHE A 116 -5.46 -4.33 -2.62
C PHE A 116 -4.38 -4.11 -1.56
N ILE A 117 -3.13 -4.39 -1.95
CA ILE A 117 -1.92 -4.16 -1.17
C ILE A 117 -0.99 -3.30 -2.03
N PRO A 118 -0.35 -2.25 -1.49
CA PRO A 118 0.65 -1.44 -2.19
C PRO A 118 1.69 -2.30 -2.93
N ARG A 119 1.99 -1.95 -4.18
CA ARG A 119 2.82 -2.77 -5.08
C ARG A 119 4.19 -2.19 -5.38
N SER A 120 4.47 -0.97 -4.91
CA SER A 120 5.73 -0.29 -5.16
C SER A 120 6.07 0.69 -4.05
N TRP A 121 7.36 0.86 -3.80
CA TRP A 121 7.88 1.85 -2.86
C TRP A 121 7.98 3.24 -3.52
N VAL A 122 7.74 4.28 -2.74
CA VAL A 122 7.97 5.69 -3.09
C VAL A 122 9.35 6.13 -2.62
N GLY A 123 9.83 5.53 -1.52
CA GLY A 123 11.18 5.75 -0.98
C GLY A 123 12.17 4.69 -1.42
N THR A 124 13.36 4.75 -0.81
CA THR A 124 14.41 3.74 -0.98
C THR A 124 14.20 2.64 0.07
N PRO A 125 13.93 1.39 -0.34
CA PRO A 125 13.82 0.28 0.60
C PRO A 125 15.14 0.03 1.32
N ASP A 126 15.05 -0.41 2.57
CA ASP A 126 16.21 -0.91 3.30
C ASP A 126 16.81 -2.12 2.55
N SER A 127 18.15 -2.21 2.58
CA SER A 127 18.90 -3.26 1.89
C SER A 127 18.50 -4.69 2.28
N SER A 128 17.96 -4.88 3.49
CA SER A 128 17.43 -6.17 3.96
C SER A 128 16.20 -6.65 3.20
N PHE A 129 15.49 -5.77 2.50
CA PHE A 129 14.36 -6.11 1.62
C PHE A 129 14.80 -6.44 0.19
N GLY A 130 16.09 -6.32 -0.13
CA GLY A 130 16.64 -6.82 -1.38
C GLY A 130 16.62 -8.35 -1.41
N LEU A 131 16.15 -8.93 -2.51
CA LEU A 131 16.42 -10.34 -2.80
C LEU A 131 17.93 -10.51 -2.82
N GLY A 132 18.47 -11.18 -1.81
CA GLY A 132 19.88 -11.13 -1.46
C GLY A 132 20.82 -11.16 -2.67
N ALA A 133 21.77 -10.23 -2.69
CA ALA A 133 22.96 -10.29 -3.54
C ALA A 133 23.88 -11.45 -3.09
N ASN A 134 23.34 -12.67 -3.02
CA ASN A 134 24.06 -13.86 -2.59
C ASN A 134 23.87 -15.00 -3.61
N ARG A 135 24.35 -14.74 -4.83
CA ARG A 135 24.95 -15.78 -5.67
C ARG A 135 26.45 -15.83 -5.34
N GLY A 136 26.81 -16.57 -4.29
CA GLY A 136 28.19 -16.82 -3.82
C GLY A 136 28.84 -15.59 -3.17
N THR A 137 29.36 -15.62 -1.95
CA THR A 137 30.21 -16.63 -1.31
C THR A 137 30.15 -16.46 0.23
N ASN A 138 30.37 -17.58 0.95
CA ASN A 138 30.56 -17.74 2.41
C ASN A 138 30.66 -16.49 3.32
N GLY A 139 29.80 -16.43 4.36
CA GLY A 139 30.18 -15.75 5.62
C GLY A 139 29.04 -15.24 6.52
N THR A 140 28.66 -16.06 7.51
CA THR A 140 28.06 -15.70 8.83
C THR A 140 26.56 -15.31 8.92
N PRO A 141 25.77 -15.86 9.88
CA PRO A 141 24.35 -15.51 10.07
C PRO A 141 24.12 -14.11 10.68
N PRO A 142 22.92 -13.53 10.53
CA PRO A 142 22.67 -12.11 10.78
C PRO A 142 22.44 -11.79 12.26
N GLY A 143 23.16 -10.79 12.77
CA GLY A 143 22.89 -10.18 14.06
C GLY A 143 21.74 -9.17 13.95
N GLY A 144 20.70 -9.34 14.77
CA GLY A 144 19.60 -8.39 14.88
C GLY A 144 20.10 -7.02 15.32
N GLY A 145 19.93 -6.02 14.45
CA GLY A 145 20.18 -4.63 14.77
C GLY A 145 19.09 -4.06 15.69
N PRO A 146 19.43 -3.14 16.61
CA PRO A 146 18.45 -2.52 17.49
C PRO A 146 17.49 -1.61 16.71
N PRO A 147 16.26 -1.42 17.20
CA PRO A 147 15.26 -0.58 16.53
C PRO A 147 15.74 0.88 16.39
N PRO A 148 15.26 1.61 15.36
CA PRO A 148 15.64 3.00 15.15
C PRO A 148 15.16 3.87 16.33
N PRO A 149 15.93 4.91 16.70
CA PRO A 149 15.58 5.77 17.82
C PRO A 149 14.36 6.65 17.49
N PRO A 150 13.51 6.96 18.49
CA PRO A 150 12.42 7.91 18.31
C PRO A 150 12.98 9.31 18.01
N ARG A 151 12.37 10.01 17.06
CA ARG A 151 12.48 11.48 16.94
C ARG A 151 11.17 12.10 17.38
#